data_AF-A0A9P9QYL8-F1
#
_entry.id   AF-A0A9P9QYL8-F1
#
_cell.length_a   1.000
_cell.length_b   1.000
_cell.length_c   1.000
_cell.angle_alpha   90.00
_cell.angle_beta   90.00
_cell.angle_gamma   90.00
#
_symmetry.space_group_name_H-M   'P 1'
#
loop_
_entity.id
_entity.type
_entity.pdbx_description
1 polymer ?
#
loop_
_entity_poly.entity_id
_entity_poly.type
_entity_poly.pdbx_seq_one_letter_code
_entity_poly.pdbx_strand_id
1 'polypeptide(L)'
;MPFLSRFNKLGMTFGRNIEAVVGLNLVEKHLSEDDPATPPTANVEKEIINAFGRLDIQAMAFLDPRYPKRILPLNDQSPEISDMPHVFPSLNDARDSLITTMQKVMHFTSAMFPETFSFTGFLRLDFMMCIPLEHINRQRMHISELEAWRSAISPLLEDSLKPEGSKDRFCAASLELMYLAGYVTTCLMRTYNGTCPDTKIFMPQFEQMVVLSEELLNHPNMNQSNATYMFEMHTICPLYAVSWYCPQKTLRRKAISLLLGPARREALWDSVMVGKLAEWIMNLEDENYEGEYAPEHVRCTRGDILGYNMVTRQAEVRCFVPAPHSFDVVDRTAILNF
;
A
#
# COMPACT_ATOMS: atom_id res chain seq x y z
N MET A 1 33.30 -3.77 -14.45
CA MET A 1 32.48 -3.83 -15.68
C MET A 1 31.34 -4.88 -15.72
N PRO A 2 30.77 -5.41 -14.60
CA PRO A 2 29.45 -6.07 -14.65
C PRO A 2 28.28 -5.21 -14.13
N PHE A 3 28.55 -4.06 -13.49
CA PHE A 3 27.51 -3.21 -12.89
C PHE A 3 26.71 -2.38 -13.92
N LEU A 4 27.32 -1.99 -15.04
CA LEU A 4 26.69 -1.11 -16.04
C LEU A 4 25.72 -1.83 -16.99
N SER A 5 25.78 -3.16 -17.13
CA SER A 5 24.88 -3.90 -18.03
C SER A 5 23.49 -4.16 -17.44
N ARG A 6 23.31 -4.05 -16.11
CA ARG A 6 21.98 -4.12 -15.46
C ARG A 6 21.18 -2.82 -15.55
N PHE A 7 21.84 -1.67 -15.72
CA PHE A 7 21.17 -0.37 -15.81
C PHE A 7 20.31 -0.21 -17.08
N ASN A 8 20.71 -0.85 -18.19
CA ASN A 8 20.00 -0.70 -19.46
C ASN A 8 18.64 -1.43 -19.55
N LYS A 9 18.29 -2.31 -18.61
CA LYS A 9 16.99 -3.01 -18.60
C LYS A 9 15.90 -2.32 -17.75
N LEU A 10 16.26 -1.34 -16.93
CA LEU A 10 15.34 -0.60 -16.02
C LEU A 10 14.98 0.82 -16.51
N GLY A 11 15.56 1.28 -17.62
CA GLY A 11 15.65 2.71 -17.98
C GLY A 11 14.32 3.45 -18.22
N MET A 12 13.21 2.77 -18.53
CA MET A 12 11.93 3.45 -18.77
C MET A 12 11.05 3.57 -17.53
N THR A 13 11.10 2.60 -16.60
CA THR A 13 10.36 2.65 -15.33
C THR A 13 11.01 3.64 -14.38
N PHE A 14 12.34 3.73 -14.42
CA PHE A 14 13.11 4.71 -13.63
C PHE A 14 12.80 6.16 -14.02
N GLY A 15 12.47 6.45 -15.29
CA GLY A 15 12.16 7.80 -15.77
C GLY A 15 10.93 8.44 -15.10
N ARG A 16 9.81 7.70 -15.00
CA ARG A 16 8.59 8.20 -14.33
C ARG A 16 8.73 8.25 -12.81
N ASN A 17 9.52 7.32 -12.24
CA ASN A 17 9.87 7.32 -10.82
C ASN A 17 10.72 8.53 -10.45
N ILE A 18 11.67 8.91 -11.31
CA ILE A 18 12.44 10.15 -11.17
C ILE A 18 11.49 11.34 -11.18
N GLU A 19 10.53 11.43 -12.11
CA GLU A 19 9.62 12.58 -12.20
C GLU A 19 8.74 12.76 -10.94
N ALA A 20 8.17 11.68 -10.40
CA ALA A 20 7.37 11.75 -9.17
C ALA A 20 8.23 12.05 -7.93
N VAL A 21 9.40 11.42 -7.82
CA VAL A 21 10.37 11.66 -6.73
C VAL A 21 10.96 13.07 -6.81
N VAL A 22 11.26 13.56 -8.02
CA VAL A 22 11.72 14.93 -8.27
C VAL A 22 10.61 15.91 -7.92
N GLY A 23 9.37 15.66 -8.32
CA GLY A 23 8.22 16.48 -7.95
C GLY A 23 8.03 16.57 -6.42
N LEU A 24 8.11 15.44 -5.72
CA LEU A 24 8.06 15.39 -4.25
C LEU A 24 9.22 16.14 -3.59
N ASN A 25 10.45 15.92 -4.06
CA ASN A 25 11.63 16.63 -3.53
C ASN A 25 11.55 18.14 -3.80
N LEU A 26 10.96 18.57 -4.93
CA LEU A 26 10.75 19.99 -5.24
C LEU A 26 9.69 20.61 -4.32
N VAL A 27 8.60 19.89 -4.03
CA VAL A 27 7.57 20.34 -3.08
C VAL A 27 8.12 20.39 -1.66
N GLU A 28 8.81 19.34 -1.21
CA GLU A 28 9.46 19.30 0.12
C GLU A 28 10.50 20.42 0.25
N LYS A 29 11.32 20.65 -0.78
CA LYS A 29 12.29 21.74 -0.82
C LYS A 29 11.61 23.10 -0.71
N HIS A 30 10.56 23.35 -1.49
CA HIS A 30 9.78 24.60 -1.45
C HIS A 30 9.13 24.83 -0.08
N LEU A 31 8.59 23.78 0.55
CA LEU A 31 8.01 23.86 1.90
C LEU A 31 9.07 24.01 3.01
N SER A 32 10.31 23.60 2.76
CA SER A 32 11.43 23.75 3.70
C SER A 32 12.19 25.08 3.56
N GLU A 33 12.06 25.75 2.41
CA GLU A 33 12.73 27.02 2.07
C GLU A 33 11.89 28.25 2.42
N ASP A 34 11.05 28.19 3.46
CA ASP A 34 10.47 29.38 4.12
C ASP A 34 11.58 30.18 4.84
N ASP A 35 12.49 30.77 4.05
CA ASP A 35 13.48 31.74 4.46
C ASP A 35 12.79 33.12 4.57
N PRO A 36 12.78 33.78 5.75
CA PRO A 36 12.08 35.04 5.97
C PRO A 36 12.54 36.23 5.09
N ALA A 37 13.55 36.03 4.23
CA ALA A 37 14.08 37.03 3.31
C ALA A 37 13.60 36.87 1.84
N THR A 38 12.80 35.86 1.51
CA THR A 38 12.35 35.61 0.12
C THR A 38 10.96 36.22 -0.11
N PRO A 39 10.74 37.02 -1.18
CA PRO A 39 9.38 37.51 -1.50
C PRO A 39 8.45 36.31 -1.72
N PRO A 40 7.16 36.40 -1.34
CA PRO A 40 6.29 35.23 -1.20
C PRO A 40 6.23 34.47 -2.53
N THR A 41 7.01 33.39 -2.61
CA THR A 41 7.06 32.52 -3.76
C THR A 41 5.73 31.79 -3.82
N ALA A 42 5.22 31.62 -5.05
CA ALA A 42 3.89 31.14 -5.37
C ALA A 42 3.37 30.12 -4.36
N ASN A 43 2.29 30.49 -3.65
CA ASN A 43 1.58 29.62 -2.73
C ASN A 43 1.25 28.32 -3.47
N VAL A 44 1.98 27.23 -3.18
CA VAL A 44 1.74 25.95 -3.84
C VAL A 44 0.35 25.52 -3.41
N GLU A 45 -0.55 25.39 -4.38
CA GLU A 45 -1.95 25.07 -4.10
C GLU A 45 -2.03 23.79 -3.29
N LYS A 46 -2.83 23.81 -2.21
CA LYS A 46 -3.06 22.65 -1.32
C LYS A 46 -3.40 21.37 -2.09
N GLU A 47 -4.09 21.50 -3.21
CA GLU A 47 -4.44 20.41 -4.11
C GLU A 47 -3.23 19.70 -4.72
N ILE A 48 -2.18 20.46 -5.07
CA ILE A 48 -0.93 19.93 -5.62
C ILE A 48 -0.18 19.16 -4.52
N ILE A 49 -0.09 19.73 -3.31
CA ILE A 49 0.53 19.06 -2.15
C ILE A 49 -0.17 17.73 -1.88
N ASN A 50 -1.51 17.75 -1.85
CA ASN A 50 -2.31 16.54 -1.64
C ASN A 50 -2.13 15.51 -2.76
N ALA A 51 -2.04 15.94 -4.02
CA ALA A 51 -1.80 15.05 -5.15
C ALA A 51 -0.43 14.36 -5.06
N PHE A 52 0.62 15.11 -4.73
CA PHE A 52 1.95 14.54 -4.51
C PHE A 52 1.98 13.65 -3.27
N GLY A 53 1.30 14.00 -2.19
CA GLY A 53 1.21 13.15 -1.00
C GLY A 53 0.58 11.78 -1.29
N ARG A 54 -0.46 11.74 -2.13
CA ARG A 54 -1.05 10.47 -2.61
C ARG A 54 -0.06 9.67 -3.46
N LEU A 55 0.63 10.32 -4.39
CA LEU A 55 1.68 9.67 -5.19
C LEU A 55 2.82 9.13 -4.33
N ASP A 56 3.16 9.83 -3.24
CA ASP A 56 4.21 9.41 -2.31
C ASP A 56 3.85 8.11 -1.59
N ILE A 57 2.61 8.01 -1.09
CA ILE A 57 2.07 6.79 -0.49
C ILE A 57 2.14 5.63 -1.49
N GLN A 58 1.70 5.85 -2.74
CA GLN A 58 1.71 4.82 -3.78
C GLN A 58 3.13 4.38 -4.15
N ALA A 59 4.06 5.34 -4.26
CA ALA A 59 5.46 5.05 -4.50
C ALA A 59 6.05 4.23 -3.36
N MET A 60 5.87 4.66 -2.09
CA MET A 60 6.35 3.91 -0.93
C MET A 60 5.78 2.50 -0.84
N ALA A 61 4.51 2.30 -1.21
CA ALA A 61 3.88 0.98 -1.18
C ALA A 61 4.42 0.01 -2.26
N PHE A 62 4.94 0.52 -3.38
CA PHE A 62 5.35 -0.29 -4.55
C PHE A 62 6.86 -0.34 -4.82
N LEU A 63 7.55 0.80 -4.71
CA LEU A 63 8.99 0.95 -4.85
C LEU A 63 9.38 2.32 -4.28
N ASP A 64 10.12 2.35 -3.17
CA ASP A 64 10.75 3.58 -2.69
C ASP A 64 12.23 3.59 -3.08
N PRO A 65 12.60 4.26 -4.19
CA PRO A 65 13.99 4.34 -4.63
C PRO A 65 14.81 5.36 -3.82
N ARG A 66 14.20 6.09 -2.88
CA ARG A 66 14.85 7.15 -2.09
C ARG A 66 15.57 6.54 -0.89
N TYR A 67 16.81 6.18 -1.12
CA TYR A 67 17.76 5.64 -0.14
C TYR A 67 19.08 6.44 -0.20
N PRO A 68 19.87 6.60 0.91
CA PRO A 68 19.72 6.08 2.28
C PRO A 68 19.11 7.04 3.30
N LYS A 69 18.39 6.46 4.29
CA LYS A 69 17.82 7.09 5.50
C LYS A 69 16.80 8.20 5.24
N ARG A 70 15.51 7.83 5.13
CA ARG A 70 14.51 8.63 5.84
C ARG A 70 14.83 8.47 7.33
N ILE A 71 15.62 9.40 7.86
CA ILE A 71 15.95 9.45 9.29
C ILE A 71 14.62 9.64 9.99
N LEU A 72 14.19 8.60 10.72
CA LEU A 72 13.09 8.77 11.66
C LEU A 72 13.48 9.92 12.59
N PRO A 73 12.68 11.00 12.68
CA PRO A 73 13.03 12.13 13.52
C PRO A 73 13.37 11.62 14.93
N LEU A 74 14.52 12.04 15.47
CA LEU A 74 14.99 11.63 16.81
C LEU A 74 13.95 11.88 17.90
N ASN A 75 13.07 12.88 17.69
CA ASN A 75 11.96 13.25 18.53
C ASN A 75 10.61 13.13 17.80
N ASP A 76 10.33 12.02 17.13
CA ASP A 76 8.95 11.70 16.73
C ASP A 76 8.12 11.19 17.93
N GLN A 77 8.28 11.86 19.08
CA GLN A 77 7.16 12.05 20.00
C GLN A 77 6.30 13.07 19.28
N SER A 78 5.42 12.57 18.41
CA SER A 78 4.42 13.33 17.65
C SER A 78 4.01 14.64 18.34
N PRO A 79 3.94 15.78 17.62
CA PRO A 79 2.92 16.77 17.97
C PRO A 79 1.62 15.98 18.04
N GLU A 80 1.04 16.03 19.21
CA GLU A 80 0.15 15.06 19.82
C GLU A 80 -0.99 14.59 18.88
N ILE A 81 -1.51 13.38 19.13
CA ILE A 81 -2.88 12.98 18.72
C ILE A 81 -3.93 14.09 19.00
N SER A 82 -3.61 15.02 19.92
CA SER A 82 -4.32 16.25 20.27
C SER A 82 -4.75 17.15 19.10
N ASP A 83 -4.03 17.16 17.97
CA ASP A 83 -4.41 18.00 16.82
C ASP A 83 -5.53 17.38 15.95
N MET A 84 -5.89 16.11 16.17
CA MET A 84 -6.94 15.46 15.40
C MET A 84 -8.32 15.87 15.93
N PRO A 85 -9.22 16.41 15.08
CA PRO A 85 -10.54 16.81 15.53
C PRO A 85 -11.35 15.59 16.00
N HIS A 86 -12.19 15.77 17.02
CA HIS A 86 -13.11 14.71 17.47
C HIS A 86 -14.12 14.29 16.41
N VAL A 87 -14.48 15.18 15.48
CA VAL A 87 -15.35 14.93 14.33
C VAL A 87 -14.85 15.76 13.16
N PHE A 88 -14.72 15.17 11.97
CA PHE A 88 -14.33 15.91 10.79
C PHE A 88 -15.47 16.81 10.27
N PRO A 89 -15.20 18.06 9.84
CA PRO A 89 -16.21 18.94 9.26
C PRO A 89 -16.71 18.48 7.89
N SER A 90 -15.86 17.77 7.13
CA SER A 90 -16.18 17.28 5.79
C SER A 90 -15.36 16.03 5.42
N LEU A 91 -15.79 15.30 4.39
CA LEU A 91 -15.01 14.20 3.82
C LEU A 91 -13.67 14.66 3.23
N ASN A 92 -13.58 15.91 2.79
CA ASN A 92 -12.32 16.47 2.29
C ASN A 92 -11.30 16.66 3.42
N ASP A 93 -11.74 17.19 4.57
CA ASP A 93 -10.87 17.33 5.75
C ASP A 93 -10.43 15.96 6.28
N ALA A 94 -11.35 15.00 6.29
CA ALA A 94 -11.05 13.62 6.66
C ALA A 94 -10.05 12.97 5.69
N ARG A 95 -10.20 13.20 4.37
CA ARG A 95 -9.25 12.74 3.34
C ARG A 95 -7.85 13.28 3.57
N ASP A 96 -7.72 14.60 3.75
CA ASP A 96 -6.43 15.25 3.95
C ASP A 96 -5.73 14.69 5.21
N SER A 97 -6.47 14.56 6.31
CA SER A 97 -5.95 13.97 7.54
C SER A 97 -5.54 12.50 7.35
N LEU A 98 -6.29 11.70 6.59
CA LEU A 98 -5.94 10.31 6.31
C LEU A 98 -4.64 10.22 5.49
N ILE A 99 -4.50 11.06 4.47
CA ILE A 99 -3.28 11.11 3.64
C ILE A 99 -2.07 11.39 4.54
N THR A 100 -2.14 12.39 5.42
CA THR A 100 -1.05 12.70 6.35
C THR A 100 -0.74 11.53 7.29
N THR A 101 -1.75 10.90 7.87
CA THR A 101 -1.57 9.73 8.76
C THR A 101 -0.93 8.55 8.00
N MET A 102 -1.41 8.28 6.77
CA MET A 102 -0.88 7.21 5.92
C MET A 102 0.55 7.49 5.45
N GLN A 103 0.89 8.75 5.18
CA GLN A 103 2.29 9.14 4.93
C GLN A 103 3.16 8.79 6.14
N LYS A 104 2.80 9.21 7.35
CA LYS A 104 3.58 8.87 8.57
C LYS A 104 3.81 7.37 8.69
N VAL A 105 2.77 6.55 8.51
CA VAL A 105 2.85 5.08 8.52
C VAL A 105 3.82 4.57 7.45
N MET A 106 3.70 5.04 6.22
CA MET A 106 4.53 4.58 5.10
C MET A 106 5.99 5.02 5.25
N HIS A 107 6.24 6.22 5.78
CA HIS A 107 7.57 6.69 6.14
C HIS A 107 8.21 5.81 7.22
N PHE A 108 7.44 5.49 8.28
CA PHE A 108 7.86 4.56 9.32
C PHE A 108 8.19 3.18 8.74
N THR A 109 7.28 2.64 7.93
CA THR A 109 7.44 1.36 7.24
C THR A 109 8.71 1.36 6.37
N SER A 110 8.92 2.42 5.57
CA SER A 110 10.08 2.59 4.70
C SER A 110 11.40 2.58 5.48
N ALA A 111 11.43 3.22 6.65
CA ALA A 111 12.62 3.26 7.50
C ALA A 111 13.00 1.90 8.13
N MET A 112 12.07 0.95 8.20
CA MET A 112 12.33 -0.39 8.73
C MET A 112 12.96 -1.35 7.70
N PHE A 113 13.00 -1.00 6.41
CA PHE A 113 13.58 -1.88 5.39
C PHE A 113 15.12 -1.81 5.37
N PRO A 114 15.82 -2.96 5.39
CA PRO A 114 17.27 -2.98 5.23
C PRO A 114 17.71 -2.46 3.86
N GLU A 115 18.92 -1.90 3.78
CA GLU A 115 19.47 -1.24 2.58
C GLU A 115 19.50 -2.16 1.34
N THR A 116 19.67 -3.46 1.58
CA THR A 116 19.70 -4.51 0.54
C THR A 116 18.38 -4.65 -0.22
N PHE A 117 17.29 -4.10 0.33
CA PHE A 117 15.95 -4.09 -0.25
C PHE A 117 15.64 -2.78 -1.01
N SER A 118 16.63 -1.97 -1.36
CA SER A 118 16.39 -0.68 -2.04
C SER A 118 16.35 -0.74 -3.58
N PHE A 119 16.78 -1.83 -4.22
CA PHE A 119 17.09 -1.84 -5.66
C PHE A 119 16.27 -2.80 -6.54
N THR A 120 15.49 -3.68 -5.94
CA THR A 120 14.51 -4.51 -6.66
C THR A 120 13.12 -3.95 -6.38
N GLY A 121 12.19 -3.97 -7.34
CA GLY A 121 10.80 -3.58 -7.06
C GLY A 121 10.27 -4.45 -5.92
N PHE A 122 9.90 -3.85 -4.80
CA PHE A 122 9.32 -4.61 -3.69
C PHE A 122 7.91 -4.11 -3.49
N LEU A 123 6.94 -4.98 -3.70
CA LEU A 123 5.61 -4.78 -3.14
C LEU A 123 5.81 -4.78 -1.62
N ARG A 124 5.94 -3.59 -1.03
CA ARG A 124 6.35 -3.44 0.37
C ARG A 124 5.31 -3.99 1.34
N LEU A 125 4.11 -4.24 0.83
CA LEU A 125 2.99 -4.93 1.47
C LEU A 125 3.18 -6.45 1.55
N ASP A 126 4.22 -7.03 0.95
CA ASP A 126 4.46 -8.49 1.01
C ASP A 126 5.28 -8.91 2.22
N PHE A 127 5.90 -7.93 2.88
CA PHE A 127 6.73 -8.21 4.03
C PHE A 127 5.90 -8.11 5.28
N MET A 128 5.78 -9.25 5.93
CA MET A 128 5.57 -9.27 7.36
C MET A 128 6.87 -8.84 8.05
N MET A 129 7.17 -7.55 7.96
CA MET A 129 8.41 -6.95 8.47
C MET A 129 8.53 -7.17 9.97
N CYS A 130 9.69 -7.64 10.42
CA CYS A 130 10.02 -7.62 11.85
C CYS A 130 10.46 -6.21 12.23
N ILE A 131 9.61 -5.49 12.95
CA ILE A 131 9.94 -4.21 13.56
C ILE A 131 10.90 -4.45 14.73
N PRO A 132 12.06 -3.77 14.78
CA PRO A 132 12.96 -3.78 15.94
C PRO A 132 12.22 -3.37 17.22
N LEU A 133 12.62 -3.95 18.36
CA LEU A 133 11.88 -3.77 19.63
C LEU A 133 11.76 -2.29 20.05
N GLU A 134 12.78 -1.48 19.76
CA GLU A 134 12.81 -0.04 20.02
C GLU A 134 11.73 0.75 19.28
N HIS A 135 11.15 0.19 18.22
CA HIS A 135 10.16 0.83 17.37
C HIS A 135 8.72 0.33 17.59
N ILE A 136 8.49 -0.62 18.49
CA ILE A 136 7.14 -1.14 18.81
C ILE A 136 6.20 -0.03 19.32
N ASN A 137 6.70 0.87 20.17
CA ASN A 137 5.88 1.98 20.67
C ASN A 137 5.46 2.94 19.55
N ARG A 138 6.30 3.08 18.52
CA ARG A 138 6.00 3.90 17.35
C ARG A 138 4.95 3.26 16.45
N GLN A 139 5.02 1.95 16.25
CA GLN A 139 3.94 1.20 15.58
C GLN A 139 2.59 1.41 16.32
N ARG A 140 2.58 1.25 17.64
CA ARG A 140 1.38 1.45 18.47
C ARG A 140 0.83 2.88 18.38
N MET A 141 1.71 3.88 18.33
CA MET A 141 1.33 5.27 18.12
C MET A 141 0.60 5.45 16.78
N HIS A 142 1.13 4.91 15.68
CA HIS A 142 0.48 4.99 14.38
C HIS A 142 -0.86 4.23 14.31
N ILE A 143 -0.96 3.08 15.00
CA ILE A 143 -2.23 2.37 15.15
C ILE A 143 -3.25 3.26 15.89
N SER A 144 -2.84 3.91 16.98
CA SER A 144 -3.70 4.81 17.75
C SER A 144 -4.12 6.05 16.95
N GLU A 145 -3.24 6.61 16.10
CA GLU A 145 -3.60 7.71 15.19
C GLU A 145 -4.66 7.28 14.16
N LEU A 146 -4.52 6.08 13.59
CA LEU A 146 -5.49 5.52 12.66
C LEU A 146 -6.84 5.23 13.33
N GLU A 147 -6.84 4.72 14.57
CA GLU A 147 -8.05 4.49 15.35
C GLU A 147 -8.76 5.81 15.71
N ALA A 148 -7.99 6.84 16.09
CA ALA A 148 -8.52 8.18 16.34
C ALA A 148 -9.17 8.75 15.07
N TRP A 149 -8.50 8.62 13.92
CA TRP A 149 -9.04 9.05 12.63
C TRP A 149 -10.35 8.32 12.31
N ARG A 150 -10.40 7.01 12.53
CA ARG A 150 -11.60 6.22 12.24
C ARG A 150 -12.78 6.58 13.14
N SER A 151 -12.51 6.92 14.39
CA SER A 151 -13.50 7.44 15.32
C SER A 151 -14.06 8.79 14.82
N ALA A 152 -13.17 9.71 14.43
CA ALA A 152 -13.54 11.06 14.00
C ALA A 152 -14.33 11.11 12.68
N ILE A 153 -14.11 10.17 11.75
CA ILE A 153 -14.88 10.09 10.50
C ILE A 153 -16.20 9.32 10.64
N SER A 154 -16.39 8.52 11.71
CA SER A 154 -17.55 7.63 11.84
C SER A 154 -18.90 8.31 11.57
N PRO A 155 -19.18 9.52 12.12
CA PRO A 155 -20.45 10.20 11.86
C PRO A 155 -20.68 10.50 10.36
N LEU A 156 -19.63 10.92 9.65
CA LEU A 156 -19.71 11.20 8.20
C LEU A 156 -19.91 9.92 7.39
N LEU A 157 -19.28 8.81 7.79
CA LEU A 157 -19.45 7.51 7.11
C LEU A 157 -20.85 6.95 7.33
N GLU A 158 -21.40 7.04 8.54
CA GLU A 158 -22.75 6.59 8.85
C GLU A 158 -23.81 7.32 8.02
N ASP A 159 -23.59 8.61 7.75
CA ASP A 159 -24.47 9.38 6.86
C ASP A 159 -24.23 9.09 5.37
N SER A 160 -22.98 8.91 4.96
CA SER A 160 -22.61 8.79 3.54
C SER A 160 -22.73 7.37 2.97
N LEU A 161 -22.62 6.33 3.80
CA LEU A 161 -22.69 4.92 3.39
C LEU A 161 -24.11 4.33 3.44
N LYS A 162 -25.15 5.17 3.64
CA LYS A 162 -26.56 4.74 3.56
C LYS A 162 -26.89 4.20 2.15
N PRO A 163 -27.78 3.20 2.02
CA PRO A 163 -28.01 2.45 0.77
C PRO A 163 -28.52 3.26 -0.44
N GLU A 164 -28.95 4.52 -0.27
CA GLU A 164 -29.53 5.31 -1.36
C GLU A 164 -28.81 6.65 -1.58
N GLY A 165 -28.25 6.82 -2.79
CA GLY A 165 -28.20 8.12 -3.48
C GLY A 165 -27.32 9.23 -2.92
N SER A 166 -26.54 9.02 -1.85
CA SER A 166 -25.58 10.02 -1.41
C SER A 166 -24.51 10.22 -2.49
N LYS A 167 -24.37 11.46 -2.98
CA LYS A 167 -23.28 11.86 -3.90
C LYS A 167 -21.90 11.57 -3.31
N ASP A 168 -21.83 11.43 -1.99
CA ASP A 168 -20.61 11.28 -1.22
C ASP A 168 -20.27 9.81 -0.95
N ARG A 169 -21.15 8.85 -1.26
CA ARG A 169 -20.97 7.42 -0.99
C ARG A 169 -19.67 6.88 -1.58
N PHE A 170 -19.35 7.25 -2.82
CA PHE A 170 -18.14 6.83 -3.50
C PHE A 170 -16.87 7.33 -2.81
N CYS A 171 -16.87 8.59 -2.37
CA CYS A 171 -15.78 9.18 -1.61
C CYS A 171 -15.63 8.50 -0.25
N ALA A 172 -16.73 8.30 0.47
CA ALA A 172 -16.76 7.64 1.77
C ALA A 172 -16.24 6.19 1.68
N ALA A 173 -16.69 5.42 0.69
CA ALA A 173 -16.22 4.05 0.43
C ALA A 173 -14.72 4.01 0.11
N SER A 174 -14.22 4.98 -0.67
CA SER A 174 -12.79 5.09 -1.00
C SER A 174 -11.94 5.41 0.23
N LEU A 175 -12.41 6.29 1.10
CA LEU A 175 -11.73 6.65 2.36
C LEU A 175 -11.70 5.49 3.34
N GLU A 176 -12.83 4.82 3.55
CA GLU A 176 -12.90 3.63 4.41
C GLU A 176 -11.98 2.52 3.89
N LEU A 177 -11.95 2.30 2.57
CA LEU A 177 -11.06 1.30 1.96
C LEU A 177 -9.58 1.62 2.17
N MET A 178 -9.18 2.88 2.00
CA MET A 178 -7.81 3.34 2.26
C MET A 178 -7.43 3.16 3.74
N TYR A 179 -8.32 3.53 4.66
CA TYR A 179 -8.13 3.34 6.09
C TYR A 179 -7.95 1.86 6.44
N LEU A 180 -8.85 0.98 5.98
CA LEU A 180 -8.79 -0.45 6.27
C LEU A 180 -7.46 -1.07 5.81
N ALA A 181 -7.00 -0.73 4.61
CA ALA A 181 -5.72 -1.21 4.11
C ALA A 181 -4.54 -0.74 4.98
N GLY A 182 -4.50 0.55 5.33
CA GLY A 182 -3.47 1.11 6.21
C GLY A 182 -3.47 0.51 7.61
N TYR A 183 -4.65 0.42 8.22
CA TYR A 183 -4.84 -0.14 9.56
C TYR A 183 -4.39 -1.61 9.63
N VAL A 184 -4.94 -2.47 8.76
CA VAL A 184 -4.63 -3.90 8.76
C VAL A 184 -3.14 -4.13 8.52
N THR A 185 -2.55 -3.48 7.51
CA THR A 185 -1.13 -3.64 7.20
C THR A 185 -0.22 -3.18 8.34
N THR A 186 -0.58 -2.11 9.04
CA THR A 186 0.15 -1.61 10.23
C THR A 186 0.06 -2.58 11.40
N CYS A 187 -1.12 -3.14 11.66
CA CYS A 187 -1.30 -4.16 12.70
C CYS A 187 -0.57 -5.47 12.40
N LEU A 188 -0.42 -5.82 11.11
CA LEU A 188 0.20 -7.07 10.66
C LEU A 188 1.73 -7.01 10.56
N MET A 189 2.36 -5.85 10.84
CA MET A 189 3.81 -5.79 10.98
C MET A 189 4.26 -6.65 12.18
N ARG A 190 5.20 -7.57 11.95
CA ARG A 190 5.69 -8.51 12.97
C ARG A 190 6.55 -7.78 13.99
N THR A 191 6.58 -8.29 15.21
CA THR A 191 7.57 -7.93 16.21
C THR A 191 8.86 -8.74 16.02
N TYR A 192 9.99 -8.24 16.53
CA TYR A 192 11.33 -8.84 16.44
C TYR A 192 11.41 -10.37 16.73
N ASN A 193 10.53 -10.91 17.57
CA ASN A 193 10.45 -12.34 17.88
C ASN A 193 9.82 -13.19 16.74
N GLY A 194 9.40 -12.59 15.64
CA GLY A 194 8.92 -13.28 14.44
C GLY A 194 7.52 -13.89 14.54
N THR A 195 6.82 -13.71 15.68
CA THR A 195 5.43 -14.18 15.81
C THR A 195 4.54 -13.43 14.84
N CYS A 196 4.00 -14.15 13.86
CA CYS A 196 2.97 -13.65 12.97
C CYS A 196 1.71 -13.32 13.79
N PRO A 197 1.15 -12.11 13.68
CA PRO A 197 -0.17 -11.82 14.23
C PRO A 197 -1.21 -12.78 13.63
N ASP A 198 -2.16 -13.24 14.44
CA ASP A 198 -3.25 -14.08 13.91
C ASP A 198 -4.09 -13.26 12.93
N THR A 199 -3.89 -13.48 11.63
CA THR A 199 -4.59 -12.75 10.57
C THR A 199 -6.10 -13.01 10.57
N LYS A 200 -6.58 -14.09 11.22
CA LYS A 200 -8.02 -14.38 11.30
C LYS A 200 -8.80 -13.31 12.06
N ILE A 201 -8.17 -12.57 12.96
CA ILE A 201 -8.85 -11.49 13.70
C ILE A 201 -9.26 -10.34 12.77
N PHE A 202 -8.64 -10.24 11.59
CA PHE A 202 -8.93 -9.21 10.59
C PHE A 202 -9.91 -9.66 9.50
N MET A 203 -10.54 -10.83 9.64
CA MET A 203 -11.54 -11.31 8.68
C MET A 203 -12.66 -10.28 8.39
N PRO A 204 -13.26 -9.60 9.40
CA PRO A 204 -14.26 -8.57 9.13
C PRO A 204 -13.74 -7.44 8.23
N GLN A 205 -12.50 -7.00 8.45
CA GLN A 205 -11.85 -5.96 7.66
C GLN A 205 -11.56 -6.45 6.25
N PHE A 206 -11.06 -7.67 6.08
CA PHE A 206 -10.83 -8.25 4.75
C PHE A 206 -12.12 -8.37 3.94
N GLU A 207 -13.21 -8.82 4.56
CA GLU A 207 -14.52 -8.93 3.91
C GLU A 207 -15.02 -7.54 3.48
N GLN A 208 -14.93 -6.55 4.37
CA GLN A 208 -15.32 -5.18 4.09
C GLN A 208 -14.49 -4.56 2.96
N MET A 209 -13.17 -4.80 2.94
CA MET A 209 -12.29 -4.33 1.85
C MET A 209 -12.71 -4.89 0.50
N VAL A 210 -13.06 -6.19 0.43
CA VAL A 210 -13.52 -6.82 -0.82
C VAL A 210 -14.89 -6.27 -1.26
N VAL A 211 -15.83 -6.09 -0.32
CA VAL A 211 -17.15 -5.52 -0.61
C VAL A 211 -17.04 -4.09 -1.13
N LEU A 212 -16.28 -3.22 -0.45
CA LEU A 212 -16.06 -1.84 -0.88
C LEU A 212 -15.35 -1.77 -2.23
N SER A 213 -14.35 -2.63 -2.45
CA SER A 213 -13.65 -2.69 -3.74
C SER A 213 -14.59 -3.08 -4.88
N GLU A 214 -15.44 -4.08 -4.68
CA GLU A 214 -16.44 -4.52 -5.67
C GLU A 214 -17.46 -3.42 -5.96
N GLU A 215 -17.93 -2.71 -4.94
CA GLU A 215 -18.81 -1.55 -5.11
C GLU A 215 -18.14 -0.45 -5.95
N LEU A 216 -16.91 -0.07 -5.60
CA LEU A 216 -16.16 0.98 -6.30
C LEU A 216 -15.89 0.60 -7.75
N LEU A 217 -15.51 -0.66 -8.03
CA LEU A 217 -15.25 -1.16 -9.38
C LEU A 217 -16.49 -1.17 -10.27
N ASN A 218 -17.68 -1.36 -9.69
CA ASN A 218 -18.95 -1.36 -10.42
C ASN A 218 -19.53 0.04 -10.60
N HIS A 219 -18.92 1.08 -10.03
CA HIS A 219 -19.44 2.44 -10.10
C HIS A 219 -19.40 3.00 -11.54
N PRO A 220 -20.45 3.69 -12.04
CA PRO A 220 -20.51 4.18 -13.42
C PRO A 220 -19.33 5.07 -13.85
N ASN A 221 -18.72 5.81 -12.91
CA ASN A 221 -17.52 6.61 -13.18
C ASN A 221 -16.32 5.74 -13.63
N MET A 222 -16.27 4.46 -13.26
CA MET A 222 -15.20 3.55 -13.66
C MET A 222 -15.30 3.07 -15.11
N ASN A 223 -16.50 3.14 -15.71
CA ASN A 223 -16.79 2.61 -17.05
C ASN A 223 -16.69 3.67 -18.17
N GLN A 224 -16.27 4.89 -17.86
CA GLN A 224 -16.12 5.94 -18.87
C GLN A 224 -14.87 5.65 -19.71
N SER A 225 -15.01 5.58 -21.04
CA SER A 225 -13.94 5.23 -21.99
C SER A 225 -12.76 6.22 -22.04
N ASN A 226 -12.86 7.34 -21.32
CA ASN A 226 -11.79 8.33 -21.09
C ASN A 226 -11.18 8.25 -19.68
N ALA A 227 -11.53 7.25 -18.87
CA ALA A 227 -11.03 7.05 -17.51
C ALA A 227 -9.58 6.52 -17.47
N THR A 228 -8.76 6.87 -18.46
CA THR A 228 -7.37 6.42 -18.59
C THR A 228 -6.45 6.98 -17.49
N TYR A 229 -6.92 7.94 -16.69
CA TYR A 229 -6.20 8.52 -15.56
C TYR A 229 -7.19 9.01 -14.49
N MET A 230 -7.86 8.10 -13.78
CA MET A 230 -8.54 8.48 -12.55
C MET A 230 -7.54 8.39 -11.39
N PHE A 231 -7.02 9.56 -10.96
CA PHE A 231 -5.97 9.71 -9.95
C PHE A 231 -6.32 9.18 -8.55
N GLU A 232 -7.57 8.77 -8.33
CA GLU A 232 -8.13 8.53 -6.99
C GLU A 232 -8.67 7.12 -6.75
N MET A 233 -8.37 6.14 -7.60
CA MET A 233 -8.77 4.76 -7.28
C MET A 233 -7.62 4.07 -6.57
N HIS A 234 -7.92 3.57 -5.37
CA HIS A 234 -6.99 2.90 -4.46
C HIS A 234 -7.44 1.46 -4.26
N THR A 235 -7.99 0.80 -5.28
CA THR A 235 -8.55 -0.55 -5.14
C THR A 235 -7.48 -1.63 -5.27
N ILE A 236 -6.39 -1.37 -6.01
CA ILE A 236 -5.36 -2.36 -6.29
C ILE A 236 -4.62 -2.72 -4.99
N CYS A 237 -4.12 -1.73 -4.25
CA CYS A 237 -3.36 -1.95 -3.02
C CYS A 237 -4.17 -2.71 -1.92
N PRO A 238 -5.41 -2.34 -1.60
CA PRO A 238 -6.28 -3.07 -0.67
C PRO A 238 -6.62 -4.48 -1.13
N LEU A 239 -7.00 -4.68 -2.40
CA LEU A 239 -7.27 -6.01 -2.93
C LEU A 239 -6.02 -6.90 -2.89
N TYR A 240 -4.86 -6.30 -3.17
CA TYR A 240 -3.58 -6.98 -3.07
C TYR A 240 -3.26 -7.36 -1.61
N ALA A 241 -3.48 -6.45 -0.65
CA ALA A 241 -3.34 -6.74 0.77
C ALA A 241 -4.27 -7.89 1.21
N VAL A 242 -5.53 -7.93 0.75
CA VAL A 242 -6.42 -9.08 1.01
C VAL A 242 -5.83 -10.36 0.40
N SER A 243 -5.38 -10.31 -0.86
CA SER A 243 -4.80 -11.47 -1.54
C SER A 243 -3.53 -12.01 -0.86
N TRP A 244 -2.78 -11.14 -0.17
CA TRP A 244 -1.55 -11.48 0.53
C TRP A 244 -1.77 -11.93 1.97
N TYR A 245 -2.59 -11.21 2.75
CA TYR A 245 -2.70 -11.38 4.21
C TYR A 245 -3.90 -12.19 4.66
N CYS A 246 -5.01 -12.17 3.92
CA CYS A 246 -6.21 -12.91 4.32
C CYS A 246 -5.90 -14.41 4.39
N PRO A 247 -6.25 -15.13 5.47
CA PRO A 247 -6.00 -16.57 5.55
C PRO A 247 -7.06 -17.39 4.79
N GLN A 248 -8.23 -16.82 4.50
CA GLN A 248 -9.36 -17.51 3.87
C GLN A 248 -9.21 -17.59 2.35
N LYS A 249 -9.07 -18.80 1.81
CA LYS A 249 -8.85 -19.03 0.38
C LYS A 249 -9.96 -18.47 -0.51
N THR A 250 -11.22 -18.65 -0.14
CA THR A 250 -12.36 -18.16 -0.94
C THR A 250 -12.33 -16.65 -1.11
N LEU A 251 -12.07 -15.91 -0.02
CA LEU A 251 -12.02 -14.45 -0.05
C LEU A 251 -10.79 -13.95 -0.82
N ARG A 252 -9.63 -14.62 -0.67
CA ARG A 252 -8.43 -14.32 -1.47
C ARG A 252 -8.68 -14.51 -2.97
N ARG A 253 -9.30 -15.63 -3.38
CA ARG A 253 -9.65 -15.87 -4.79
C ARG A 253 -10.58 -14.80 -5.33
N LYS A 254 -11.55 -14.34 -4.52
CA LYS A 254 -12.41 -13.21 -4.89
C LYS A 254 -11.57 -11.94 -5.10
N ALA A 255 -10.67 -11.59 -4.17
CA ALA A 255 -9.79 -10.43 -4.33
C ALA A 255 -8.88 -10.52 -5.58
N ILE A 256 -8.28 -11.68 -5.83
CA ILE A 256 -7.47 -11.97 -7.02
C ILE A 256 -8.31 -11.82 -8.29
N SER A 257 -9.54 -12.33 -8.32
CA SER A 257 -10.42 -12.19 -9.48
C SER A 257 -10.78 -10.73 -9.78
N LEU A 258 -10.97 -9.90 -8.75
CA LEU A 258 -11.20 -8.46 -8.91
C LEU A 258 -9.96 -7.76 -9.46
N LEU A 259 -8.75 -8.13 -9.00
CA LEU A 259 -7.48 -7.63 -9.56
C LEU A 259 -7.31 -8.02 -11.04
N LEU A 260 -7.61 -9.27 -11.39
CA LEU A 260 -7.50 -9.83 -12.74
C LEU A 260 -8.65 -9.44 -13.67
N GLY A 261 -9.64 -8.67 -13.19
CA GLY A 261 -10.73 -8.12 -13.99
C GLY A 261 -10.25 -7.11 -15.05
N PRO A 262 -11.05 -6.09 -15.40
CA PRO A 262 -10.60 -5.06 -16.36
C PRO A 262 -9.25 -4.49 -15.96
N ALA A 263 -8.30 -4.41 -16.90
CA ALA A 263 -6.94 -3.96 -16.59
C ALA A 263 -6.95 -2.50 -16.15
N ARG A 264 -6.45 -2.26 -14.93
CA ARG A 264 -6.35 -0.95 -14.27
C ARG A 264 -4.93 -0.64 -13.85
N ARG A 265 -4.62 0.65 -13.78
CA ARG A 265 -3.35 1.16 -13.24
C ARG A 265 -3.61 2.26 -12.22
N GLU A 266 -2.95 2.15 -11.08
CA GLU A 266 -2.97 3.13 -9.98
C GLU A 266 -1.53 3.58 -9.74
N ALA A 267 -1.12 4.69 -10.36
CA ALA A 267 0.28 5.14 -10.41
C ALA A 267 1.25 4.03 -10.90
N LEU A 268 2.01 3.42 -10.00
CA LEU A 268 2.97 2.34 -10.29
C LEU A 268 2.35 0.94 -10.25
N TRP A 269 1.16 0.81 -9.68
CA TRP A 269 0.46 -0.46 -9.54
C TRP A 269 -0.21 -0.85 -10.85
N ASP A 270 0.10 -2.05 -11.34
CA ASP A 270 -0.60 -2.69 -12.45
C ASP A 270 -1.45 -3.84 -11.88
N SER A 271 -2.77 -3.70 -11.94
CA SER A 271 -3.72 -4.64 -11.33
C SER A 271 -3.55 -6.07 -11.82
N VAL A 272 -3.27 -6.24 -13.12
CA VAL A 272 -3.11 -7.57 -13.72
C VAL A 272 -1.78 -8.18 -13.27
N MET A 273 -0.71 -7.37 -13.19
CA MET A 273 0.56 -7.88 -12.69
C MET A 273 0.46 -8.39 -11.26
N VAL A 274 -0.06 -7.57 -10.33
CA VAL A 274 -0.15 -7.96 -8.93
C VAL A 274 -1.20 -9.05 -8.69
N GLY A 275 -2.26 -9.09 -9.52
CA GLY A 275 -3.22 -10.20 -9.55
C GLY A 275 -2.57 -11.53 -9.96
N LYS A 276 -1.73 -11.53 -11.00
CA LYS A 276 -1.00 -12.75 -11.43
C LYS A 276 0.04 -13.19 -10.44
N LEU A 277 0.71 -12.24 -9.77
CA LEU A 277 1.63 -12.55 -8.68
C LEU A 277 0.89 -13.20 -7.51
N ALA A 278 -0.20 -12.60 -7.05
CA ALA A 278 -1.02 -13.15 -5.96
C ALA A 278 -1.61 -14.53 -6.31
N GLU A 279 -2.07 -14.72 -7.54
CA GLU A 279 -2.53 -16.02 -8.05
C GLU A 279 -1.40 -17.07 -8.02
N TRP A 280 -0.22 -16.73 -8.52
CA TRP A 280 0.93 -17.62 -8.52
C TRP A 280 1.34 -18.02 -7.10
N ILE A 281 1.41 -17.06 -6.17
CA ILE A 281 1.70 -17.31 -4.76
C ILE A 281 0.65 -18.22 -4.13
N MET A 282 -0.63 -17.93 -4.34
CA MET A 282 -1.71 -18.74 -3.77
C MET A 282 -1.65 -20.18 -4.28
N ASN A 283 -1.30 -20.39 -5.55
CA ASN A 283 -1.10 -21.75 -6.09
C ASN A 283 0.06 -22.49 -5.41
N LEU A 284 1.17 -21.80 -5.11
CA LEU A 284 2.28 -22.38 -4.36
C LEU A 284 1.89 -22.77 -2.93
N GLU A 285 1.05 -21.96 -2.27
CA GLU A 285 0.55 -22.26 -0.93
C GLU A 285 -0.48 -23.39 -0.94
N ASP A 286 -1.30 -23.50 -2.01
CA ASP A 286 -2.25 -24.58 -2.23
C ASP A 286 -1.55 -25.95 -2.42
N GLU A 287 -0.30 -25.98 -2.91
CA GLU A 287 0.54 -27.21 -2.93
C GLU A 287 0.80 -27.76 -1.51
N ASN A 288 0.77 -26.91 -0.49
CA ASN A 288 1.18 -27.24 0.88
C ASN A 288 0.00 -27.45 1.85
N TYR A 289 -1.21 -27.05 1.47
CA TYR A 289 -2.38 -27.11 2.36
C TYR A 289 -3.68 -27.07 1.58
N GLU A 290 -4.64 -27.95 1.89
CA GLU A 290 -5.93 -28.01 1.19
C GLU A 290 -7.07 -27.26 1.90
N GLY A 291 -6.93 -26.97 3.19
CA GLY A 291 -8.01 -26.38 3.99
C GLY A 291 -8.35 -24.93 3.62
N GLU A 292 -9.53 -24.47 4.06
CA GLU A 292 -10.06 -23.14 3.69
C GLU A 292 -9.26 -21.97 4.31
N TYR A 293 -8.68 -22.17 5.50
CA TYR A 293 -7.89 -21.17 6.19
C TYR A 293 -6.42 -21.59 6.25
N ALA A 294 -5.60 -21.07 5.34
CA ALA A 294 -4.18 -21.39 5.26
C ALA A 294 -3.45 -20.91 6.52
N PRO A 295 -2.86 -21.82 7.33
CA PRO A 295 -2.09 -21.42 8.51
C PRO A 295 -0.77 -20.76 8.09
N GLU A 296 -0.21 -19.92 8.95
CA GLU A 296 0.99 -19.14 8.61
C GLU A 296 2.18 -19.97 8.10
N HIS A 297 2.42 -21.14 8.69
CA HIS A 297 3.59 -21.97 8.37
C HIS A 297 3.55 -22.62 6.98
N VAL A 298 2.45 -22.50 6.22
CA VAL A 298 2.36 -22.96 4.82
C VAL A 298 2.38 -21.80 3.82
N ARG A 299 2.40 -20.55 4.31
CA ARG A 299 2.25 -19.35 3.50
C ARG A 299 3.57 -18.82 2.97
N CYS A 300 3.48 -18.03 1.91
CA CYS A 300 4.59 -17.24 1.42
C CYS A 300 5.04 -16.23 2.49
N THR A 301 6.34 -16.26 2.79
CA THR A 301 6.94 -15.40 3.80
C THR A 301 7.50 -14.11 3.22
N ARG A 302 7.76 -14.10 1.90
CA ARG A 302 8.40 -12.99 1.19
C ARG A 302 8.24 -13.10 -0.33
N GLY A 303 8.01 -11.97 -1.00
CA GLY A 303 8.06 -11.82 -2.45
C GLY A 303 9.05 -10.74 -2.90
N ASP A 304 9.74 -10.97 -4.02
CA ASP A 304 10.70 -10.05 -4.66
C ASP A 304 10.37 -9.89 -6.15
N ILE A 305 10.40 -8.67 -6.71
CA ILE A 305 10.39 -8.44 -8.16
C ILE A 305 11.83 -8.25 -8.64
N LEU A 306 12.40 -9.29 -9.25
CA LEU A 306 13.78 -9.33 -9.76
C LEU A 306 13.94 -8.52 -11.05
N GLY A 307 12.89 -8.42 -11.85
CA GLY A 307 12.88 -7.70 -13.12
C GLY A 307 11.47 -7.30 -13.52
N TYR A 308 11.32 -6.13 -14.14
CA TYR A 308 10.02 -5.59 -14.54
C TYR A 308 10.13 -4.84 -15.86
N ASN A 309 9.37 -5.27 -16.86
CA ASN A 309 9.34 -4.67 -18.18
C ASN A 309 7.91 -4.34 -18.60
N MET A 310 7.60 -3.05 -18.67
CA MET A 310 6.28 -2.54 -19.05
C MET A 310 5.99 -2.62 -20.55
N VAL A 311 7.03 -2.71 -21.38
CA VAL A 311 6.89 -2.81 -22.83
C VAL A 311 6.53 -4.23 -23.22
N THR A 312 7.25 -5.22 -22.69
CA THR A 312 6.96 -6.64 -22.93
C THR A 312 5.90 -7.20 -21.99
N ARG A 313 5.44 -6.39 -21.02
CA ARG A 313 4.52 -6.76 -19.93
C ARG A 313 4.95 -8.06 -19.22
N GLN A 314 6.19 -8.05 -18.75
CA GLN A 314 6.81 -9.17 -18.06
C GLN A 314 7.38 -8.77 -16.72
N ALA A 315 7.14 -9.59 -15.69
CA ALA A 315 7.74 -9.46 -14.37
C ALA A 315 8.46 -10.77 -14.01
N GLU A 316 9.75 -10.69 -13.72
CA GLU A 316 10.50 -11.78 -13.10
C GLU A 316 10.38 -11.63 -11.59
N VAL A 317 9.80 -12.64 -10.94
CA VAL A 317 9.45 -12.61 -9.51
C VAL A 317 10.04 -13.79 -8.77
N ARG A 318 10.33 -13.62 -7.48
CA ARG A 318 10.79 -14.67 -6.59
C ARG A 318 9.98 -14.65 -5.29
N CYS A 319 9.56 -15.81 -4.81
CA CYS A 319 8.87 -15.95 -3.54
C CYS A 319 9.54 -16.99 -2.66
N PHE A 320 9.39 -16.82 -1.34
CA PHE A 320 9.93 -17.72 -0.32
C PHE A 320 8.77 -18.45 0.35
N VAL A 321 8.60 -19.71 0.00
CA VAL A 321 7.50 -20.57 0.45
C VAL A 321 8.07 -21.82 1.12
N PRO A 322 7.37 -22.41 2.10
CA PRO A 322 7.69 -23.73 2.62
C PRO A 322 7.74 -24.75 1.48
N ALA A 323 8.74 -25.63 1.51
CA ALA A 323 8.85 -26.72 0.56
C ALA A 323 7.69 -27.72 0.75
N PRO A 324 7.23 -28.39 -0.32
CA PRO A 324 6.20 -29.42 -0.23
C PRO A 324 6.51 -30.44 0.86
N HIS A 325 5.59 -30.55 1.83
CA HIS A 325 5.70 -31.45 2.98
C HIS A 325 6.93 -31.23 3.89
N SER A 326 7.55 -30.04 3.86
CA SER A 326 8.65 -29.63 4.74
C SER A 326 8.41 -28.25 5.35
N PHE A 327 9.08 -27.97 6.46
CA PHE A 327 9.15 -26.62 7.06
C PHE A 327 10.32 -25.79 6.51
N ASP A 328 11.17 -26.37 5.65
CA ASP A 328 12.26 -25.66 5.02
C ASP A 328 11.72 -24.64 4.03
N VAL A 329 12.16 -23.39 4.14
CA VAL A 329 11.79 -22.33 3.20
C VAL A 329 12.67 -22.42 1.96
N VAL A 330 12.05 -22.53 0.79
CA VAL A 330 12.72 -22.54 -0.51
C VAL A 330 12.35 -21.30 -1.31
N ASP A 331 13.26 -20.83 -2.17
CA ASP A 331 12.92 -19.81 -3.15
C ASP A 331 12.34 -20.44 -4.43
N ARG A 332 11.24 -19.88 -4.91
CA ARG A 332 10.62 -20.20 -6.20
C ARG A 332 10.71 -18.95 -7.06
N THR A 333 11.03 -19.10 -8.34
CA THR A 333 11.12 -17.99 -9.29
C THR A 333 10.22 -18.27 -10.50
N ALA A 334 9.56 -17.23 -11.01
CA ALA A 334 8.70 -17.30 -12.19
C ALA A 334 8.82 -16.02 -13.03
N ILE A 335 8.47 -16.15 -14.31
CA ILE A 335 8.25 -15.01 -15.21
C ILE A 335 6.75 -14.90 -15.43
N LEU A 336 6.15 -13.82 -14.94
CA LEU A 336 4.75 -13.48 -15.12
C LEU A 336 4.60 -12.64 -16.38
N ASN A 337 3.82 -13.11 -17.34
CA ASN A 337 3.36 -12.30 -18.47
C ASN A 337 2.03 -11.69 -18.05
N PHE A 338 1.86 -10.37 -18.07
CA PHE A 338 0.64 -9.70 -17.61
C PHE A 338 -0.02 -8.85 -18.67
#